data_AF-A0A317Z6M7-F1
#
_entry.id   AF-A0A317Z6M7-F1
#
_cell.length_a   1.000
_cell.length_b   1.000
_cell.length_c   1.000
_cell.angle_alpha   90.00
_cell.angle_beta   90.00
_cell.angle_gamma   90.00
#
_symmetry.space_group_name_H-M   'P 1'
#
loop_
_entity.id
_entity.type
_entity.pdbx_description
1 polymer ?
#
loop_
_entity_poly.entity_id
_entity_poly.type
_entity_poly.pdbx_seq_one_letter_code
_entity_poly.pdbx_strand_id
1 'polypeptide(L)'
;SFVALAELADRLIHLVTGGIGHLFNAKGSFGLDQILGVFMYPFALLLGLPLDEAWLVAQNMAKKIVTNEFVVMGQIAGEVNDYAPHRRAVISTFLISFANFSTIGMIIGTLKGIVNEKTSDFVSKYVPMMLLAGILVSLLTAGFVGLFAW
;
A
#
# COMPACT_ATOMS: atom_id res chain seq x y z
N SER A 1 -2.48 -5.38 -17.32
CA SER A 1 -2.72 -4.17 -16.48
C SER A 1 -1.52 -3.95 -15.59
N PHE A 2 -1.30 -2.72 -15.08
CA PHE A 2 -0.22 -2.43 -14.11
C PHE A 2 -0.28 -3.35 -12.88
N VAL A 3 -1.49 -3.66 -12.41
CA VAL A 3 -1.75 -4.63 -11.34
C VAL A 3 -1.17 -6.01 -11.66
N ALA A 4 -1.43 -6.54 -12.85
CA ALA A 4 -0.92 -7.85 -13.25
C ALA A 4 0.62 -7.87 -13.35
N LEU A 5 1.25 -6.76 -13.74
CA LEU A 5 2.71 -6.63 -13.74
C LEU A 5 3.28 -6.57 -12.32
N ALA A 6 2.63 -5.81 -11.42
CA ALA A 6 3.00 -5.76 -10.02
C ALA A 6 2.85 -7.15 -9.36
N GLU A 7 1.78 -7.88 -9.66
CA GLU A 7 1.58 -9.24 -9.18
C GLU A 7 2.59 -10.23 -9.77
N LEU A 8 2.94 -10.10 -11.06
CA LEU A 8 4.00 -10.90 -11.66
C LEU A 8 5.34 -10.63 -10.98
N ALA A 9 5.67 -9.36 -10.74
CA ALA A 9 6.89 -8.99 -10.02
C ALA A 9 6.89 -9.57 -8.60
N ASP A 10 5.77 -9.48 -7.89
CA ASP A 10 5.60 -10.05 -6.56
C ASP A 10 5.80 -11.58 -6.55
N ARG A 11 5.21 -12.29 -7.51
CA ARG A 11 5.41 -13.74 -7.70
C ARG A 11 6.86 -14.09 -8.03
N LEU A 12 7.55 -13.28 -8.84
CA LEU A 12 8.97 -13.49 -9.13
C LEU A 12 9.83 -13.29 -7.89
N ILE A 13 9.52 -12.28 -7.07
CA ILE A 13 10.22 -12.03 -5.80
C ILE A 13 9.99 -13.22 -4.86
N HIS A 14 8.77 -13.73 -4.73
CA HIS A 14 8.49 -14.95 -3.96
C HIS A 14 9.27 -16.18 -4.45
N LEU A 15 9.44 -16.33 -5.77
CA LEU A 15 10.20 -17.43 -6.35
C LEU A 15 11.70 -17.32 -6.02
N VAL A 16 12.26 -16.11 -6.11
CA VAL A 16 13.66 -15.85 -5.77
C VAL A 16 13.90 -16.00 -4.27
N THR A 17 13.06 -15.39 -3.43
CA THR A 17 13.21 -15.47 -1.97
C THR A 17 12.95 -16.88 -1.44
N GLY A 18 12.00 -17.62 -2.03
CA GLY A 18 11.80 -19.04 -1.74
C GLY A 18 12.99 -19.92 -2.15
N GLY A 19 13.59 -19.66 -3.31
CA GLY A 19 14.81 -20.35 -3.75
C GLY A 19 16.02 -20.09 -2.85
N ILE A 20 16.20 -18.83 -2.43
CA ILE A 20 17.23 -18.45 -1.45
C ILE A 20 16.92 -19.06 -0.08
N GLY A 21 15.67 -19.05 0.39
CA GLY A 21 15.25 -19.67 1.64
C GLY A 21 15.59 -21.16 1.68
N HIS A 22 15.38 -21.87 0.57
CA HIS A 22 15.77 -23.27 0.43
C HIS A 22 17.30 -23.47 0.47
N LEU A 23 18.09 -22.51 -0.03
CA LEU A 23 19.56 -22.56 0.02
C LEU A 23 20.11 -22.32 1.43
N PHE A 24 19.44 -21.49 2.24
CA PHE A 24 19.84 -21.13 3.60
C PHE A 24 19.08 -21.90 4.70
N ASN A 25 18.31 -22.93 4.34
CA ASN A 25 17.50 -23.74 5.26
C ASN A 25 16.47 -22.92 6.08
N ALA A 26 16.07 -21.76 5.56
CA ALA A 26 15.05 -20.89 6.12
C ALA A 26 13.70 -21.20 5.47
N LYS A 27 12.67 -21.49 6.28
CA LYS A 27 11.32 -21.73 5.77
C LYS A 27 10.61 -20.40 5.53
N GLY A 28 10.34 -20.09 4.27
CA GLY A 28 9.47 -18.97 3.88
C GLY A 28 9.91 -18.28 2.59
N SER A 29 8.98 -17.58 1.96
CA SER A 29 9.27 -16.60 0.91
C SER A 29 8.66 -15.26 1.32
N PHE A 30 9.30 -14.18 0.91
CA PHE A 30 8.81 -12.83 1.11
C PHE A 30 8.53 -12.22 -0.25
N GLY A 31 7.42 -11.51 -0.34
CA GLY A 31 6.96 -10.71 -1.46
C GLY A 31 7.22 -9.23 -1.21
N LEU A 32 6.79 -8.44 -2.18
CA LEU A 32 6.97 -7.00 -2.20
C LEU A 32 6.12 -6.31 -1.11
N ASP A 33 4.97 -6.88 -0.76
CA ASP A 33 4.11 -6.39 0.31
C ASP A 33 4.71 -6.63 1.71
N GLN A 34 5.41 -7.74 1.98
CA GLN A 34 6.15 -7.89 3.25
C GLN A 34 7.34 -6.95 3.33
N ILE A 35 8.10 -6.79 2.24
CA ILE A 35 9.28 -5.92 2.21
C ILE A 35 8.87 -4.46 2.49
N LEU A 36 7.83 -3.98 1.80
CA LEU A 36 7.33 -2.62 1.99
C LEU A 36 6.48 -2.50 3.26
N GLY A 37 5.90 -3.60 3.73
CA GLY A 37 5.18 -3.70 4.99
C GLY A 37 6.04 -3.33 6.19
N VAL A 38 7.36 -3.61 6.16
CA VAL A 38 8.30 -3.15 7.19
C VAL A 38 8.27 -1.63 7.38
N PHE A 39 8.16 -0.86 6.28
CA PHE A 39 8.09 0.59 6.35
C PHE A 39 6.73 1.09 6.84
N MET A 40 5.65 0.35 6.55
CA MET A 40 4.29 0.70 6.99
C MET A 40 3.97 0.23 8.40
N TYR A 41 4.69 -0.76 8.93
CA TYR A 41 4.52 -1.31 10.26
C TYR A 41 4.58 -0.28 11.40
N PRO A 42 5.58 0.62 11.48
CA PRO A 42 5.58 1.64 12.52
C PRO A 42 4.36 2.56 12.44
N PHE A 43 3.84 2.85 11.24
CA PHE A 43 2.64 3.66 11.09
C PHE A 43 1.38 2.90 11.49
N ALA A 44 1.29 1.60 11.20
CA ALA A 44 0.20 0.75 11.67
C ALA A 44 0.12 0.71 13.20
N LEU A 45 1.28 0.65 13.88
CA LEU A 45 1.34 0.75 15.34
C LEU A 45 0.92 2.13 15.86
N LEU A 46 1.37 3.21 15.21
CA LEU A 46 0.96 4.58 15.56
C LEU A 46 -0.55 4.83 15.36
N LEU A 47 -1.21 4.04 14.51
CA LEU A 47 -2.65 4.08 14.32
C LEU A 47 -3.45 3.38 15.43
N GLY A 48 -2.79 2.73 16.39
CA GLY A 48 -3.43 2.12 17.57
C GLY A 48 -3.65 0.61 17.46
N LEU A 49 -3.14 -0.05 16.42
CA LEU A 49 -3.32 -1.49 16.21
C LEU A 49 -2.43 -2.33 17.15
N PRO A 50 -2.94 -3.47 17.65
CA PRO A 50 -2.13 -4.42 18.41
C PRO A 50 -1.09 -5.10 17.50
N LEU A 51 0.00 -5.61 18.08
CA LEU A 51 1.18 -6.10 17.33
C LEU A 51 0.85 -7.19 16.31
N ASP A 52 -0.08 -8.08 16.64
CA ASP A 52 -0.56 -9.18 15.81
C ASP A 52 -1.33 -8.68 14.59
N GLU A 53 -2.15 -7.64 14.74
CA GLU A 53 -2.93 -7.06 13.64
C GLU A 53 -2.14 -6.02 12.83
N ALA A 54 -1.26 -5.27 13.49
CA ALA A 54 -0.50 -4.19 12.88
C ALA A 54 0.36 -4.68 11.71
N TRP A 55 0.92 -5.89 11.81
CA TRP A 55 1.72 -6.47 10.72
C TRP A 55 0.87 -6.83 9.49
N LEU A 56 -0.34 -7.33 9.70
CA LEU A 56 -1.27 -7.66 8.61
C LEU A 56 -1.79 -6.38 7.94
N VAL A 57 -2.16 -5.38 8.74
CA VAL A 57 -2.61 -4.09 8.22
C VAL A 57 -1.48 -3.37 7.48
N ALA A 58 -0.25 -3.40 7.98
CA ALA A 58 0.90 -2.80 7.31
C ALA A 58 1.19 -3.42 5.94
N GLN A 59 1.08 -4.75 5.81
CA GLN A 59 1.19 -5.43 4.52
C GLN A 59 0.08 -4.99 3.56
N ASN A 60 -1.17 -4.88 4.03
CA ASN A 60 -2.28 -4.38 3.22
C ASN A 60 -2.06 -2.92 2.77
N MET A 61 -1.56 -2.06 3.65
CA MET A 61 -1.21 -0.67 3.33
C MET A 61 -0.09 -0.60 2.29
N ALA A 62 0.95 -1.43 2.42
CA ALA A 62 2.04 -1.51 1.47
C ALA A 62 1.58 -2.04 0.10
N LYS A 63 0.77 -3.10 0.10
CA LYS A 63 0.19 -3.68 -1.11
C LYS A 63 -0.64 -2.67 -1.88
N LYS A 64 -1.43 -1.85 -1.19
CA LYS A 64 -2.20 -0.75 -1.78
C LYS A 64 -1.29 0.24 -2.53
N ILE A 65 -0.18 0.65 -1.93
CA ILE A 65 0.75 1.63 -2.52
C ILE A 65 1.36 1.09 -3.83
N VAL A 66 1.73 -0.19 -3.85
CA VAL A 66 2.36 -0.85 -5.01
C VAL A 66 1.36 -1.21 -6.10
N THR A 67 0.20 -1.73 -5.71
CA THR A 67 -0.83 -2.21 -6.63
C THR A 67 -1.92 -1.14 -6.78
N ASN A 68 -3.04 -1.32 -6.08
CA ASN A 68 -4.08 -0.33 -5.86
C ASN A 68 -4.97 -0.76 -4.68
N GLU A 69 -5.87 0.14 -4.30
CA GLU A 69 -6.87 -0.08 -3.26
C GLU A 69 -7.88 -1.19 -3.57
N PHE A 70 -8.32 -1.34 -4.82
CA PHE A 70 -9.30 -2.36 -5.19
C PHE A 70 -8.78 -3.80 -5.06
N VAL A 71 -7.48 -4.02 -5.28
CA VAL A 71 -6.82 -5.32 -5.07
C VAL A 71 -6.92 -5.71 -3.60
N VAL A 72 -6.58 -4.78 -2.71
CA VAL A 72 -6.63 -5.03 -1.26
C VAL A 72 -8.07 -5.17 -0.77
N MET A 73 -8.97 -4.29 -1.22
CA MET A 73 -10.40 -4.39 -0.91
C MET A 73 -10.97 -5.75 -1.33
N GLY A 74 -10.60 -6.26 -2.51
CA GLY A 74 -11.01 -7.59 -2.96
C GLY A 74 -10.48 -8.73 -2.08
N GLN A 75 -9.27 -8.59 -1.53
CA GLN A 75 -8.67 -9.59 -0.63
C GLN A 75 -9.36 -9.63 0.73
N ILE A 76 -9.71 -8.47 1.29
CA ILE A 76 -10.32 -8.40 2.63
C ILE A 76 -11.86 -8.44 2.61
N ALA A 77 -12.51 -8.34 1.44
CA ALA A 77 -13.96 -8.22 1.33
C ALA A 77 -14.74 -9.30 2.08
N GLY A 78 -14.21 -10.54 2.13
CA GLY A 78 -14.87 -11.66 2.80
C GLY A 78 -14.73 -11.70 4.31
N GLU A 79 -13.75 -10.98 4.87
CA GLU A 79 -13.37 -11.07 6.30
C GLU A 79 -13.44 -9.72 7.03
N VAL A 80 -13.53 -8.61 6.30
CA VAL A 80 -13.49 -7.25 6.88
C VAL A 80 -14.60 -7.00 7.91
N ASN A 81 -15.73 -7.70 7.79
CA ASN A 81 -16.84 -7.59 8.73
C ASN A 81 -16.56 -8.24 10.10
N ASP A 82 -15.68 -9.24 10.12
CA ASP A 82 -15.29 -9.99 11.32
C ASP A 82 -14.11 -9.34 12.06
N TYR A 83 -13.48 -8.33 11.47
CA TYR A 83 -12.41 -7.58 12.11
C TYR A 83 -12.91 -6.81 13.34
N ALA A 84 -12.02 -6.61 14.31
CA ALA A 84 -12.26 -5.71 15.43
C ALA A 84 -12.71 -4.31 14.94
N PRO A 85 -13.62 -3.62 15.65
CA PRO A 85 -14.16 -2.34 15.21
C PRO A 85 -13.07 -1.32 14.86
N HIS A 86 -12.04 -1.20 15.72
CA HIS A 86 -10.87 -0.36 15.46
C HIS A 86 -10.15 -0.71 14.16
N ARG A 87 -9.70 -1.97 14.00
CA ARG A 87 -8.99 -2.44 12.82
C ARG A 87 -9.79 -2.18 11.55
N ARG A 88 -11.09 -2.51 11.57
CA ARG A 88 -12.01 -2.30 10.45
C ARG A 88 -12.08 -0.83 10.06
N ALA A 89 -12.21 0.06 11.04
CA ALA A 89 -12.29 1.50 10.80
C ALA A 89 -10.98 2.07 10.20
N VAL A 90 -9.83 1.67 10.75
CA VAL A 90 -8.51 2.10 10.27
C VAL A 90 -8.25 1.63 8.84
N ILE A 91 -8.40 0.32 8.56
CA ILE A 91 -8.07 -0.21 7.23
C ILE A 91 -9.02 0.30 6.16
N SER A 92 -10.33 0.34 6.44
CA SER A 92 -11.32 0.84 5.46
C SER A 92 -11.06 2.32 5.12
N THR A 93 -10.76 3.14 6.13
CA THR A 93 -10.44 4.56 5.92
C THR A 93 -9.12 4.75 5.18
N PHE A 94 -8.11 3.93 5.46
CA PHE A 94 -6.84 4.00 4.73
C PHE A 94 -7.02 3.63 3.25
N LEU A 95 -7.87 2.64 2.95
CA LEU A 95 -8.04 2.12 1.58
C LEU A 95 -8.85 3.03 0.66
N ILE A 96 -9.77 3.87 1.17
CA ILE A 96 -10.61 4.73 0.32
C ILE A 96 -9.87 5.89 -0.38
N SER A 97 -8.57 6.07 -0.15
CA SER A 97 -7.76 7.06 -0.88
C SER A 97 -7.01 6.44 -2.06
N PHE A 98 -6.87 7.19 -3.15
CA PHE A 98 -6.23 6.73 -4.40
C PHE A 98 -4.71 6.92 -4.44
N ALA A 99 -4.04 6.95 -3.28
CA ALA A 99 -2.59 7.15 -3.20
C ALA A 99 -1.83 5.85 -3.51
N ASN A 100 -1.47 5.65 -4.79
CA ASN A 100 -0.68 4.51 -5.28
C ASN A 100 0.13 4.92 -6.54
N PHE A 101 1.12 4.11 -6.94
CA PHE A 101 1.94 4.40 -8.12
C PHE A 101 1.15 4.50 -9.43
N SER A 102 0.09 3.68 -9.59
CA SER A 102 -0.76 3.71 -10.78
C SER A 102 -1.49 5.05 -10.93
N THR A 103 -2.03 5.61 -9.84
CA THR A 103 -2.73 6.90 -9.85
C THR A 103 -1.79 8.03 -10.22
N ILE A 104 -0.58 8.06 -9.67
CA ILE A 104 0.40 9.08 -10.03
C ILE A 104 0.79 8.97 -11.51
N GLY A 105 0.96 7.75 -12.03
CA GLY A 105 1.19 7.52 -13.46
C GLY A 105 0.06 8.06 -14.35
N MET A 106 -1.19 7.85 -13.95
CA MET A 106 -2.36 8.41 -14.66
C MET A 106 -2.38 9.94 -14.61
N ILE A 107 -2.06 10.55 -13.46
CA ILE A 107 -1.99 12.02 -13.31
C ILE A 107 -0.92 12.60 -14.23
N ILE A 108 0.30 12.04 -14.23
CA ILE A 108 1.39 12.50 -15.09
C ILE A 108 1.05 12.31 -16.58
N GLY A 109 0.49 11.15 -16.95
CA GLY A 109 0.08 10.87 -18.32
C GLY A 109 -0.98 11.84 -18.82
N THR A 110 -1.95 12.17 -17.98
CA THR A 110 -3.01 13.15 -18.29
C THR A 110 -2.45 14.57 -18.38
N LEU A 111 -1.61 14.98 -17.42
CA LEU A 111 -0.99 16.30 -17.42
C LEU A 111 -0.17 16.55 -18.68
N LYS A 112 0.62 15.56 -19.13
CA LYS A 112 1.42 15.68 -20.36
C LYS A 112 0.59 16.00 -21.61
N GLY A 113 -0.70 15.64 -21.62
CA GLY A 113 -1.62 15.94 -22.73
C GLY A 113 -2.34 17.29 -22.61
N ILE A 114 -2.32 17.94 -21.43
CA ILE A 114 -3.11 19.16 -21.16
C ILE A 114 -2.22 20.38 -20.93
N VAL A 115 -1.03 20.20 -20.34
CA VAL A 115 -0.11 21.30 -20.02
C VAL A 115 1.09 21.34 -20.97
N ASN A 116 1.80 22.47 -20.96
CA ASN A 116 3.06 22.59 -21.70
C ASN A 116 4.15 21.67 -21.11
N GLU A 117 5.17 21.37 -21.92
CA GLU A 117 6.26 20.46 -21.58
C GLU A 117 7.00 20.87 -20.30
N LYS A 118 7.29 22.17 -20.12
CA LYS A 118 7.99 22.68 -18.93
C LYS A 118 7.22 22.38 -17.64
N THR A 119 5.89 22.54 -17.65
CA THR A 119 5.04 22.23 -16.49
C THR A 119 4.97 20.72 -16.26
N SER A 120 4.83 19.92 -17.32
CA SER A 120 4.83 18.45 -17.22
C SER A 120 6.13 17.91 -16.60
N ASP A 121 7.28 18.42 -17.05
CA ASP A 121 8.60 18.02 -16.55
C ASP A 121 8.80 18.44 -15.10
N PHE A 122 8.35 19.65 -14.74
CA PHE A 122 8.34 20.11 -13.36
C PHE A 122 7.56 19.12 -12.48
N VAL A 123 6.30 18.81 -12.80
CA VAL A 123 5.46 17.92 -11.98
C VAL A 123 6.06 16.51 -11.89
N SER A 124 6.62 15.99 -12.99
CA SER A 124 7.23 14.66 -13.05
C SER A 124 8.41 14.50 -12.06
N LYS A 125 9.17 15.58 -11.82
CA LYS A 125 10.24 15.60 -10.81
C LYS A 125 9.73 15.41 -9.37
N TYR A 126 8.48 15.80 -9.10
CA TYR A 126 7.88 15.75 -7.76
C TYR A 126 7.01 14.51 -7.52
N VAL A 127 7.05 13.51 -8.42
CA VAL A 127 6.33 12.23 -8.27
C VAL A 127 6.51 11.58 -6.88
N PRO A 128 7.73 11.47 -6.31
CA PRO A 128 7.91 10.90 -4.98
C PRO A 128 7.21 11.70 -3.87
N MET A 129 7.21 13.03 -3.98
CA MET A 129 6.55 13.92 -3.01
C MET A 129 5.04 13.85 -3.12
N MET A 130 4.49 13.74 -4.33
CA MET A 130 3.04 13.52 -4.53
C MET A 130 2.59 12.20 -3.92
N LEU A 131 3.37 11.13 -4.11
CA LEU A 131 3.08 9.83 -3.51
C LEU A 131 3.12 9.90 -1.98
N LEU A 132 4.19 10.49 -1.43
CA LEU A 132 4.34 10.66 0.02
C LEU A 132 3.19 11.47 0.62
N ALA A 133 2.83 12.60 -0.02
CA ALA A 133 1.70 13.42 0.43
C ALA A 133 0.39 12.62 0.44
N GLY A 134 0.12 11.82 -0.60
CA GLY A 134 -1.04 10.94 -0.65
C GLY A 134 -1.05 9.90 0.47
N ILE A 135 0.08 9.27 0.75
CA ILE A 135 0.22 8.30 1.85
C ILE A 135 -0.04 8.99 3.20
N LEU A 136 0.55 10.15 3.44
CA LEU A 136 0.39 10.90 4.70
C LEU A 136 -1.05 11.35 4.94
N VAL A 137 -1.76 11.81 3.90
CA VAL A 137 -3.19 12.14 4.01
C VAL A 137 -4.03 10.90 4.34
N SER A 138 -3.67 9.75 3.78
CA SER A 138 -4.34 8.46 4.07
C SER A 138 -4.11 8.02 5.52
N LEU A 139 -2.87 8.18 6.01
CA LEU A 139 -2.52 7.91 7.40
C LEU A 139 -3.24 8.86 8.37
N LEU A 140 -3.28 10.15 8.05
CA LEU A 140 -3.93 11.17 8.87
C LEU A 140 -5.44 10.89 9.00
N THR A 141 -6.11 10.60 7.89
CA THR A 141 -7.55 10.30 7.87
C THR A 141 -7.87 9.00 8.61
N ALA A 142 -7.09 7.94 8.36
CA ALA A 142 -7.24 6.68 9.09
C ALA A 142 -6.99 6.83 10.59
N GLY A 143 -5.97 7.60 10.98
CA GLY A 143 -5.67 7.90 12.38
C GLY A 143 -6.79 8.70 13.04
N PHE A 144 -7.32 9.71 12.35
CA PHE A 144 -8.44 10.50 12.86
C PHE A 144 -9.68 9.64 13.12
N VAL A 145 -10.04 8.75 12.20
CA VAL A 145 -11.16 7.81 12.40
C VAL A 145 -10.85 6.80 13.52
N GLY A 146 -9.62 6.27 13.55
CA GLY A 146 -9.16 5.31 14.56
C GLY A 146 -9.24 5.85 16.00
N LEU A 147 -9.11 7.16 16.21
CA LEU A 147 -9.30 7.78 17.53
C LEU A 147 -10.70 7.58 18.11
N PHE A 148 -11.72 7.53 17.25
CA PHE A 148 -13.14 7.47 17.66
C PHE A 148 -13.76 6.08 17.51
N ALA A 149 -13.07 5.13 16.88
CA ALA A 149 -13.55 3.78 16.67
C ALA A 149 -12.62 2.79 17.39
N TRP A 150 -13.06 2.25 18.53
CA TRP A 150 -12.36 1.23 19.31
C TRP A 150 -13.16 -0.07 19.32
#